data_AF-A0A7S1LLY7-F1
#
_entry.id   AF-A0A7S1LLY7-F1
#
_cell.length_a   1.000
_cell.length_b   1.000
_cell.length_c   1.000
_cell.angle_alpha   90.00
_cell.angle_beta   90.00
_cell.angle_gamma   90.00
#
_symmetry.space_group_name_H-M   'P 1'
#
loop_
_entity.id
_entity.type
_entity.pdbx_description
1 polymer ?
#
loop_
_entity_poly.entity_id
_entity_poly.type
_entity_poly.pdbx_seq_one_letter_code
_entity_poly.pdbx_strand_id
1 'polypeptide(L)'
;FVVREREEGSKQLQLVSGVSVPLYWLSHFVFDLLSFAVTGVLIFCVFLMFSRQEYIGNTENFEATLTLIAVFGLSAILGAYAVSFAFNSHATAQNTTLMGYFIVGFLVTALVFQLDSVSESAREIAKILRFVFRVVPVFALADGMLGLASLERVRVITGGTASPW
;
A
#
# COMPACT_ATOMS: atom_id res chain seq x y z
N PHE A 1 15.03 3.84 -7.43
CA PHE A 1 15.77 4.63 -8.43
C PHE A 1 16.52 5.80 -7.79
N VAL A 2 15.86 6.67 -7.02
CA VAL A 2 16.46 7.88 -6.41
C VAL A 2 17.74 7.63 -5.57
N VAL A 3 17.83 6.53 -4.82
CA VAL A 3 19.07 6.21 -4.05
C VAL A 3 20.20 5.82 -5.00
N ARG A 4 19.91 5.05 -6.04
CA ARG A 4 20.88 4.61 -7.05
C ARG A 4 21.49 5.80 -7.80
N GLU A 5 20.69 6.78 -8.19
CA GLU A 5 21.20 7.99 -8.86
C GLU A 5 22.11 8.85 -7.96
N ARG A 6 21.91 8.78 -6.64
CA ARG A 6 22.79 9.43 -5.67
C ARG A 6 24.08 8.64 -5.49
N GLU A 7 24.00 7.32 -5.42
CA GLU A 7 25.13 6.40 -5.30
C GLU A 7 26.04 6.44 -6.55
N GLU A 8 25.46 6.49 -7.75
CA GLU A 8 26.19 6.55 -9.03
C GLU A 8 26.65 7.98 -9.41
N GLY A 9 26.25 9.02 -8.65
CA GLY A 9 26.57 10.42 -8.95
C GLY A 9 25.76 11.06 -10.09
N SER A 10 24.86 10.31 -10.73
CA SER A 10 23.97 10.77 -11.81
C SER A 10 23.15 12.00 -11.41
N LYS A 11 22.68 12.09 -10.17
CA LYS A 11 21.98 13.28 -9.66
C LYS A 11 22.89 14.53 -9.71
N GLN A 12 24.15 14.40 -9.33
CA GLN A 12 25.10 15.52 -9.35
C GLN A 12 25.39 15.96 -10.79
N LEU A 13 25.52 15.01 -11.72
CA LEU A 13 25.67 15.31 -13.15
C LEU A 13 24.47 16.07 -13.72
N GLN A 14 23.24 15.67 -13.38
CA GLN A 14 22.02 16.37 -13.82
C GLN A 14 21.97 17.82 -13.27
N LEU A 15 22.36 18.02 -12.01
CA LEU A 15 22.39 19.36 -11.41
C LEU A 15 23.47 20.27 -12.03
N VAL A 16 24.67 19.74 -12.29
CA VAL A 16 25.74 20.49 -12.98
C VAL A 16 25.34 20.82 -14.43
N SER A 17 24.48 20.02 -15.05
CA SER A 17 23.92 20.26 -16.38
C SER A 17 22.78 21.28 -16.40
N GLY A 18 22.45 21.91 -15.27
CA GLY A 18 21.46 22.99 -15.19
C GLY A 18 20.03 22.55 -14.89
N VAL A 19 19.79 21.28 -14.54
CA VAL A 19 18.47 20.82 -14.10
C VAL A 19 18.13 21.44 -12.75
N SER A 20 16.94 22.04 -12.63
CA SER A 20 16.49 22.58 -11.35
C SER A 20 16.09 21.46 -10.39
N VAL A 21 16.46 21.60 -9.11
CA VAL A 21 16.15 20.63 -8.05
C VAL A 21 14.64 20.33 -7.94
N PRO A 22 13.72 21.32 -8.01
CA PRO A 22 12.29 21.04 -7.96
C PRO A 22 11.79 20.20 -9.14
N LEU A 23 12.30 20.46 -10.35
CA LEU A 23 11.90 19.74 -11.56
C LEU A 23 12.39 18.28 -11.53
N TYR A 24 13.57 18.04 -10.97
CA TYR A 24 14.08 16.68 -10.72
C TYR A 24 13.11 15.85 -9.87
N TRP A 25 12.73 16.37 -8.69
CA TRP A 25 11.83 15.66 -7.77
C TRP A 25 10.45 15.46 -8.36
N LEU A 26 9.90 16.49 -9.02
CA LEU A 26 8.58 16.42 -9.65
C LEU A 26 8.55 15.37 -10.77
N SER A 27 9.57 15.34 -11.62
CA SER A 27 9.64 14.40 -12.74
C SER A 27 9.68 12.94 -12.25
N HIS A 28 10.49 12.64 -11.24
CA HIS A 28 10.51 11.30 -10.64
C HIS A 28 9.18 10.95 -9.98
N PHE A 29 8.58 11.88 -9.23
CA PHE A 29 7.32 11.63 -8.55
C PHE A 29 6.19 11.33 -9.55
N VAL A 30 6.12 12.08 -10.65
CA VAL A 30 5.15 11.84 -11.74
C VAL A 30 5.41 10.50 -12.42
N PHE A 31 6.67 10.16 -12.70
CA PHE A 31 7.04 8.88 -13.29
C PHE A 31 6.63 7.69 -12.40
N ASP A 32 6.89 7.78 -11.10
CA ASP A 32 6.52 6.75 -10.13
C ASP A 32 4.98 6.63 -10.02
N LEU A 33 4.25 7.75 -10.05
CA LEU A 33 2.79 7.75 -10.04
C LEU A 33 2.20 7.07 -11.28
N LEU A 34 2.73 7.37 -12.47
CA LEU A 34 2.31 6.73 -13.72
C LEU A 34 2.63 5.23 -13.74
N SER A 35 3.82 4.86 -13.27
CA SER A 35 4.23 3.44 -13.16
C SER A 35 3.34 2.67 -12.17
N PHE A 36 2.95 3.32 -11.06
CA PHE A 36 2.00 2.75 -10.13
C PHE A 36 0.60 2.64 -10.74
N ALA A 37 0.15 3.62 -11.52
CA ALA A 37 -1.14 3.55 -12.21
C ALA A 37 -1.23 2.33 -13.15
N VAL A 38 -0.16 2.05 -13.91
CA VAL A 38 -0.07 0.82 -14.73
C VAL A 38 -0.21 -0.43 -13.86
N THR A 39 0.49 -0.46 -12.72
CA THR A 39 0.39 -1.57 -11.75
C THR A 39 -1.03 -1.72 -11.20
N GLY A 40 -1.71 -0.62 -10.87
CA GLY A 40 -3.09 -0.60 -10.42
C GLY A 40 -4.05 -1.19 -11.46
N VAL A 41 -3.91 -0.79 -12.73
CA VAL A 41 -4.71 -1.36 -13.83
C VAL A 41 -4.50 -2.86 -13.96
N LEU A 42 -3.24 -3.34 -13.86
CA LEU A 42 -2.95 -4.78 -13.90
C LEU A 42 -3.63 -5.54 -12.75
N ILE A 43 -3.67 -4.98 -11.54
CA ILE A 43 -4.39 -5.58 -10.40
C ILE A 43 -5.89 -5.76 -10.74
N PHE A 44 -6.54 -4.74 -11.31
CA PHE A 44 -7.93 -4.86 -11.73
C PHE A 44 -8.14 -5.86 -12.87
N CYS A 45 -7.21 -5.95 -13.82
CA CYS A 45 -7.25 -6.98 -14.86
C CYS A 45 -7.22 -8.40 -14.24
N VAL A 46 -6.40 -8.61 -13.19
CA VAL A 46 -6.38 -9.88 -12.46
C VAL A 46 -7.71 -10.14 -11.75
N PHE A 47 -8.28 -9.14 -11.06
CA PHE A 47 -9.58 -9.30 -10.41
C PHE A 47 -10.70 -9.64 -11.40
N LEU A 48 -10.69 -9.06 -12.60
CA LEU A 48 -11.63 -9.39 -13.67
C LEU A 48 -11.40 -10.81 -14.21
N MET A 49 -10.16 -11.20 -14.47
CA MET A 49 -9.81 -12.53 -14.98
C MET A 49 -10.26 -13.64 -14.04
N PHE A 50 -10.11 -13.44 -12.73
CA PHE A 50 -10.55 -14.39 -11.71
C PHE A 50 -11.97 -14.14 -11.20
N SER A 51 -12.71 -13.20 -11.78
CA SER A 51 -14.10 -12.87 -11.42
C SER A 51 -14.30 -12.62 -9.91
N ARG A 52 -13.41 -11.84 -9.29
CA ARG A 52 -13.40 -11.58 -7.84
C ARG A 52 -14.49 -10.60 -7.42
N GLN A 53 -15.71 -11.10 -7.26
CA GLN A 53 -16.89 -10.31 -6.87
C GLN A 53 -16.71 -9.54 -5.55
N GLU A 54 -15.88 -10.07 -4.64
CA GLU A 54 -15.53 -9.43 -3.37
C GLU A 54 -14.98 -8.00 -3.57
N TYR A 55 -14.19 -7.79 -4.62
CA TYR A 55 -13.49 -6.53 -4.89
C TYR A 55 -14.12 -5.72 -6.03
N ILE A 56 -14.74 -6.38 -7.01
CA ILE A 56 -15.22 -5.72 -8.25
C ILE A 56 -16.71 -5.95 -8.55
N GLY A 57 -17.44 -6.70 -7.71
CA GLY A 57 -18.79 -7.15 -8.05
C GLY A 57 -19.85 -6.04 -8.04
N ASN A 58 -19.79 -5.16 -7.05
CA ASN A 58 -20.70 -4.00 -6.92
C ASN A 58 -19.91 -2.70 -7.07
N THR A 59 -20.58 -1.63 -7.51
CA THR A 59 -19.98 -0.30 -7.66
C THR A 59 -19.29 0.17 -6.38
N GLU A 60 -19.92 -0.01 -5.22
CA GLU A 60 -19.33 0.39 -3.93
C GLU A 60 -18.04 -0.38 -3.60
N ASN A 61 -18.00 -1.69 -3.86
CA ASN A 61 -16.82 -2.51 -3.60
C ASN A 61 -15.68 -2.14 -4.56
N PHE A 62 -16.01 -1.85 -5.82
CA PHE A 62 -15.06 -1.39 -6.82
C PHE A 62 -14.45 -0.04 -6.43
N GLU A 63 -15.29 0.92 -6.03
CA GLU A 63 -14.85 2.26 -5.60
C GLU A 63 -13.99 2.18 -4.34
N ALA A 64 -14.36 1.35 -3.35
CA ALA A 64 -13.56 1.14 -2.15
C ALA A 64 -12.20 0.51 -2.46
N THR A 65 -12.17 -0.51 -3.34
CA THR A 65 -10.93 -1.16 -3.80
C THR A 65 -10.03 -0.17 -4.55
N LEU A 66 -10.60 0.62 -5.46
CA LEU A 66 -9.88 1.65 -6.21
C LEU A 66 -9.28 2.69 -5.26
N THR A 67 -10.06 3.15 -4.29
CA THR A 67 -9.62 4.13 -3.29
C THR A 67 -8.49 3.58 -2.44
N LEU A 68 -8.60 2.34 -1.95
CA LEU A 68 -7.54 1.68 -1.17
C LEU A 68 -6.23 1.59 -1.96
N ILE A 69 -6.28 1.13 -3.21
CA ILE A 69 -5.08 0.99 -4.05
C ILE A 69 -4.48 2.37 -4.36
N ALA A 70 -5.31 3.37 -4.71
CA ALA A 70 -4.85 4.71 -5.03
C ALA A 70 -4.18 5.40 -3.83
N VAL A 71 -4.82 5.36 -2.65
CA VAL A 71 -4.28 5.95 -1.42
C VAL A 71 -3.01 5.21 -0.97
N PHE A 72 -2.97 3.88 -1.12
CA PHE A 72 -1.76 3.11 -0.88
C PHE A 72 -0.62 3.54 -1.80
N GLY A 73 -0.85 3.66 -3.10
CA GLY A 73 0.16 4.08 -4.07
C GLY A 73 0.78 5.43 -3.71
N LEU A 74 -0.06 6.43 -3.47
CA LEU A 74 0.37 7.76 -3.05
C LEU A 74 1.19 7.71 -1.75
N SER A 75 0.67 7.03 -0.73
CA SER A 75 1.31 6.96 0.59
C SER A 75 2.62 6.17 0.56
N ALA A 76 2.68 5.08 -0.21
CA ALA A 76 3.87 4.26 -0.36
C ALA A 76 4.97 4.99 -1.15
N ILE A 77 4.61 5.71 -2.22
CA ILE A 77 5.57 6.54 -2.97
C ILE A 77 6.11 7.64 -2.06
N LEU A 78 5.26 8.42 -1.38
CA LEU A 78 5.71 9.47 -0.46
C LEU A 78 6.60 8.90 0.66
N GLY A 79 6.21 7.77 1.24
CA GLY A 79 7.00 7.06 2.25
C GLY A 79 8.36 6.58 1.71
N ALA A 80 8.40 6.05 0.49
CA ALA A 80 9.64 5.62 -0.16
C ALA A 80 10.62 6.78 -0.35
N TYR A 81 10.12 7.97 -0.71
CA TYR A 81 10.96 9.18 -0.82
C TYR A 81 11.50 9.62 0.53
N ALA A 82 10.65 9.65 1.57
CA ALA A 82 11.07 9.98 2.93
C ALA A 82 12.16 9.01 3.44
N VAL A 83 11.93 7.71 3.27
CA VAL A 83 12.87 6.65 3.66
C VAL A 83 14.14 6.68 2.82
N SER A 84 14.06 7.11 1.55
CA SER A 84 15.23 7.18 0.66
C SER A 84 16.32 8.11 1.20
N PHE A 85 16.00 9.10 2.04
CA PHE A 85 17.02 9.98 2.64
C PHE A 85 17.84 9.30 3.73
N ALA A 86 17.34 8.22 4.32
CA ALA A 86 18.05 7.47 5.37
C ALA A 86 19.09 6.47 4.82
N PHE A 87 19.16 6.26 3.50
CA PHE A 87 20.01 5.25 2.88
C PHE A 87 20.98 5.84 1.86
N ASN A 88 22.21 5.33 1.88
CA ASN A 88 23.28 5.68 0.92
C ASN A 88 23.47 4.62 -0.18
N SER A 89 23.13 3.35 0.08
CA SER A 89 23.20 2.28 -0.92
C SER A 89 21.82 1.85 -1.39
N HIS A 90 21.65 1.73 -2.71
CA HIS A 90 20.38 1.35 -3.32
C HIS A 90 19.93 -0.05 -2.90
N ALA A 91 20.85 -1.03 -2.86
CA ALA A 91 20.54 -2.41 -2.52
C ALA A 91 20.02 -2.53 -1.07
N THR A 92 20.66 -1.83 -0.13
CA THR A 92 20.23 -1.81 1.27
C THR A 92 18.86 -1.15 1.42
N ALA A 93 18.63 -0.02 0.74
CA ALA A 93 17.33 0.65 0.76
C ALA A 93 16.22 -0.28 0.26
N GLN A 94 16.42 -0.91 -0.91
CA GLN A 94 15.45 -1.82 -1.49
C GLN A 94 15.15 -3.01 -0.58
N ASN A 95 16.18 -3.72 -0.11
CA ASN A 95 16.00 -4.91 0.72
C ASN A 95 15.35 -4.59 2.06
N THR A 96 15.73 -3.47 2.69
CA THR A 96 15.17 -3.07 3.98
C THR A 96 13.70 -2.66 3.86
N THR A 97 13.36 -1.86 2.83
CA THR A 97 11.96 -1.49 2.57
C THR A 97 11.12 -2.72 2.24
N LEU A 98 11.64 -3.63 1.40
CA LEU A 98 10.94 -4.86 1.06
C LEU A 98 10.69 -5.74 2.28
N MET A 99 11.71 -5.96 3.12
CA MET A 99 11.58 -6.74 4.34
C MET A 99 10.59 -6.10 5.32
N GLY A 100 10.65 -4.78 5.50
CA GLY A 100 9.69 -4.06 6.34
C GLY A 100 8.26 -4.20 5.84
N TYR A 101 8.04 -4.07 4.53
CA TYR A 101 6.73 -4.24 3.92
C TYR A 101 6.22 -5.68 4.01
N PHE A 102 7.10 -6.66 3.88
CA PHE A 102 6.74 -8.06 4.08
C PHE A 102 6.32 -8.34 5.52
N ILE A 103 7.13 -7.93 6.51
CA ILE A 103 6.82 -8.14 7.93
C ILE A 103 5.49 -7.48 8.29
N VAL A 104 5.33 -6.20 7.95
CA VAL A 104 4.15 -5.44 8.36
C VAL A 104 2.92 -5.83 7.54
N GLY A 105 3.05 -5.91 6.22
CA GLY A 105 1.94 -6.18 5.30
C GLY A 105 1.44 -7.61 5.40
N PHE A 106 2.32 -8.59 5.66
CA PHE A 106 1.95 -9.99 5.75
C PHE A 106 1.91 -10.50 7.20
N LEU A 107 3.04 -10.52 7.92
CA LEU A 107 3.10 -11.18 9.23
C LEU A 107 2.25 -10.46 10.29
N VAL A 108 2.39 -9.13 10.40
CA VAL A 108 1.63 -8.35 11.39
C VAL A 108 0.15 -8.34 11.05
N THR A 109 -0.22 -8.13 9.77
CA THR A 109 -1.63 -8.21 9.35
C THR A 109 -2.24 -9.59 9.64
N ALA A 110 -1.53 -10.68 9.33
CA ALA A 110 -2.01 -12.03 9.62
C ALA A 110 -2.19 -12.27 11.12
N LEU A 111 -1.25 -11.81 11.95
CA LEU A 111 -1.37 -11.88 13.41
C LEU A 111 -2.59 -11.11 13.91
N VAL A 112 -2.78 -9.88 13.44
CA VAL A 112 -3.91 -9.04 13.84
C VAL A 112 -5.25 -9.66 13.43
N PHE A 113 -5.33 -10.17 12.19
CA PHE A 113 -6.52 -10.86 11.70
C PHE A 113 -6.83 -12.11 12.52
N GLN A 114 -5.81 -12.89 12.90
CA GLN A 114 -6.00 -14.07 13.72
C GLN A 114 -6.47 -13.70 15.13
N LEU A 115 -5.85 -12.70 15.78
CA LEU A 115 -6.23 -12.23 17.12
C LEU A 115 -7.69 -11.76 17.18
N ASP A 116 -8.18 -11.10 16.11
CA ASP A 116 -9.56 -10.63 15.99
C ASP A 116 -10.58 -11.78 16.03
N SER A 117 -10.18 -12.99 15.62
CA SER A 117 -11.05 -14.17 15.50
C SER A 117 -11.02 -15.13 16.71
N VAL A 118 -10.07 -14.97 17.64
CA VAL A 118 -9.79 -15.99 18.69
C VAL A 118 -10.64 -15.83 19.95
N SER A 119 -10.66 -14.64 20.55
CA SER A 119 -11.40 -14.38 21.80
C SER A 119 -11.73 -12.90 21.95
N GLU A 120 -12.69 -12.56 22.82
CA GLU A 120 -13.01 -11.15 23.07
C GLU A 120 -11.84 -10.35 23.62
N SER A 121 -11.03 -10.95 24.51
CA SER A 121 -9.83 -10.30 25.04
C SER A 121 -8.75 -10.09 23.98
N ALA A 122 -8.55 -11.06 23.08
CA ALA A 122 -7.62 -10.94 21.96
C ALA A 122 -8.08 -9.89 20.94
N ARG A 123 -9.40 -9.74 20.76
CA ARG A 123 -9.98 -8.72 19.89
C ARG A 123 -9.68 -7.29 20.36
N GLU A 124 -9.72 -7.02 21.67
CA GLU A 124 -9.33 -5.69 22.18
C GLU A 124 -7.85 -5.37 21.89
N ILE A 125 -6.97 -6.36 22.00
CA ILE A 125 -5.57 -6.23 21.61
C ILE A 125 -5.45 -5.98 20.10
N ALA A 126 -6.19 -6.74 19.28
CA ALA A 126 -6.21 -6.58 17.83
C ALA A 126 -6.64 -5.17 17.41
N LYS A 127 -7.64 -4.57 18.07
CA LYS A 127 -8.07 -3.18 17.81
C LYS A 127 -6.95 -2.17 18.06
N ILE A 128 -6.22 -2.31 19.16
CA ILE A 128 -5.08 -1.44 19.48
C ILE A 128 -3.98 -1.59 18.42
N LEU A 129 -3.63 -2.83 18.07
CA LEU A 129 -2.63 -3.09 17.03
C LEU A 129 -3.07 -2.54 15.67
N ARG A 130 -4.35 -2.73 15.28
CA ARG A 130 -4.90 -2.14 14.06
C ARG A 130 -4.71 -0.62 14.06
N PHE A 131 -5.04 0.05 15.15
CA PHE A 131 -4.89 1.50 15.26
C PHE A 131 -3.43 1.95 15.10
N VAL A 132 -2.49 1.28 15.77
CA VAL A 132 -1.05 1.61 15.71
C VAL A 132 -0.48 1.35 14.31
N PHE A 133 -0.76 0.19 13.71
CA PHE A 133 -0.16 -0.20 12.44
C PHE A 133 -0.85 0.42 11.22
N ARG A 134 -2.05 1.01 11.36
CA ARG A 134 -2.76 1.72 10.28
C ARG A 134 -1.97 2.88 9.69
N VAL A 135 -1.01 3.44 10.42
CA VAL A 135 -0.08 4.46 9.88
C VAL A 135 0.82 3.92 8.77
N VAL A 136 1.09 2.61 8.77
CA VAL A 136 1.93 1.98 7.76
C VAL A 136 1.05 1.64 6.55
N PRO A 137 1.31 2.22 5.36
CA PRO A 137 0.41 2.10 4.21
C PRO A 137 0.13 0.66 3.79
N VAL A 138 1.13 -0.21 3.87
CA VAL A 138 1.00 -1.62 3.49
C VAL A 138 0.09 -2.41 4.44
N PHE A 139 0.09 -2.08 5.73
CA PHE A 139 -0.83 -2.68 6.70
C PHE A 139 -2.26 -2.22 6.45
N ALA A 140 -2.46 -0.91 6.25
CA ALA A 140 -3.77 -0.35 5.96
C ALA A 140 -4.39 -0.95 4.69
N LEU A 141 -3.58 -1.15 3.63
CA LEU A 141 -4.02 -1.84 2.42
C LEU A 141 -4.43 -3.28 2.72
N ALA A 142 -3.58 -4.05 3.42
CA ALA A 142 -3.83 -5.46 3.69
C ALA A 142 -5.07 -5.67 4.60
N ASP A 143 -5.20 -4.89 5.68
CA ASP A 143 -6.37 -4.90 6.57
C ASP A 143 -7.64 -4.49 5.83
N GLY A 144 -7.59 -3.45 4.99
CA GLY A 144 -8.72 -3.01 4.16
C GLY A 144 -9.16 -4.07 3.14
N MET A 145 -8.22 -4.74 2.49
CA MET A 145 -8.51 -5.83 1.55
C MET A 145 -9.12 -7.05 2.24
N LEU A 146 -8.67 -7.40 3.44
CA LEU A 146 -9.29 -8.45 4.25
C LEU A 146 -10.70 -8.05 4.71
N GLY A 147 -10.90 -6.78 5.07
CA GLY A 147 -12.21 -6.22 5.39
C GLY A 147 -13.19 -6.40 4.24
N LEU A 148 -12.82 -5.96 3.03
CA LEU A 148 -13.63 -6.14 1.82
C LEU A 148 -13.90 -7.61 1.49
N ALA A 149 -12.91 -8.49 1.62
CA ALA A 149 -13.09 -9.93 1.41
C ALA A 149 -14.07 -10.55 2.42
N SER A 150 -14.13 -10.02 3.64
CA SER A 150 -15.05 -10.48 4.67
C SER A 150 -16.44 -9.84 4.58
N LEU A 151 -16.59 -8.73 3.85
CA LEU A 151 -17.78 -7.88 3.85
C LEU A 151 -19.03 -8.62 3.40
N GLU A 152 -18.93 -9.49 2.39
CA GLU A 152 -20.07 -10.25 1.91
C GLU A 152 -20.64 -11.18 2.99
N ARG A 153 -19.76 -11.80 3.78
CA ARG A 153 -20.20 -12.61 4.93
C ARG A 153 -20.92 -11.77 5.97
N VAL A 154 -20.43 -10.55 6.21
CA VAL A 154 -21.07 -9.61 7.14
C VAL A 154 -22.44 -9.18 6.61
N ARG A 155 -22.57 -8.87 5.32
CA ARG A 155 -23.86 -8.52 4.69
C ARG A 155 -24.90 -9.63 4.84
N VAL A 156 -24.50 -10.89 4.67
CA VAL A 156 -25.40 -12.04 4.90
C VAL A 156 -25.90 -12.07 6.34
N ILE A 157 -25.05 -11.78 7.32
CA ILE A 157 -25.42 -11.76 8.75
C ILE A 157 -26.30 -10.56 9.09
N THR A 158 -26.03 -9.39 8.51
CA THR A 158 -26.71 -8.12 8.84
C THR A 158 -27.93 -7.81 7.96
N GLY A 159 -28.32 -8.73 7.07
CA GLY A 159 -29.45 -8.54 6.15
C GLY A 159 -29.20 -7.48 5.08
N GLY A 160 -27.95 -7.30 4.64
CA GLY A 160 -27.56 -6.40 3.55
C GLY A 160 -27.25 -4.95 3.96
N THR A 161 -27.19 -4.65 5.26
CA THR A 161 -26.97 -3.28 5.77
C THR A 161 -25.50 -2.86 5.83
N ALA A 162 -24.56 -3.78 5.61
CA ALA A 162 -23.12 -3.49 5.73
C ALA A 162 -22.54 -2.86 4.44
N SER A 163 -21.94 -1.68 4.62
CA SER A 163 -21.26 -0.89 3.60
C SER A 163 -19.74 -1.12 3.64
N PRO A 164 -19.02 -1.00 2.50
CA PRO A 164 -17.56 -0.99 2.47
C PRO A 164 -16.95 0.31 3.02
N TRP A 165 -17.75 1.37 3.15
CA TRP A 165 -17.43 2.67 3.74
C TRP A 165 -17.84 2.75 5.21
#